data_AF-A0A7Y6I342-F1
#
_entry.id   AF-A0A7Y6I342-F1
#
_cell.length_a   1.000
_cell.length_b   1.000
_cell.length_c   1.000
_cell.angle_alpha   90.00
_cell.angle_beta   90.00
_cell.angle_gamma   90.00
#
_symmetry.space_group_name_H-M   'P 1'
#
loop_
_entity.id
_entity.type
_entity.pdbx_description
1 polymer ?
#
loop_
_entity_poly.entity_id
_entity_poly.type
_entity_poly.pdbx_seq_one_letter_code
_entity_poly.pdbx_strand_id
1 'polypeptide(L)'
;MTPTRLFSAPDSTADFLRPDPPYGEVCAIHQPNLFPRLATLAKLFAADYWIVLDDVQFARRDYQHRARLASLDGSGQTQWLSIATHLPHGRSTTIRGARLADPARCRRRVAQLLADHYRHSPYWPAFKRRLEPVLDAFDSTDRLVDVTELSTRVLLEEVGRPGRILHSSDLLARGERSQRLADLAWLTGATTYLCGTGGMRYLDPGVFRVYSIEVLPFRTPMSSIWASAREVSAVHALMLVGSCALGRNLAALRGQLLAGDRRANTTC
;
A
#
# COMPACT_ATOMS: atom_id res chain seq x y z
N MET A 1 -10.29 24.98 28.71
CA MET A 1 -9.99 25.22 27.29
C MET A 1 -10.69 24.14 26.48
N THR A 2 -11.76 24.50 25.80
CA THR A 2 -12.61 23.58 25.03
C THR A 2 -11.95 23.34 23.67
N PRO A 3 -11.78 22.10 23.19
CA PRO A 3 -11.20 21.87 21.88
C PRO A 3 -12.18 22.34 20.80
N THR A 4 -11.76 23.33 20.03
CA THR A 4 -12.48 23.83 18.85
C THR A 4 -12.69 22.68 17.88
N ARG A 5 -13.96 22.32 17.63
CA ARG A 5 -14.34 21.35 16.60
C ARG A 5 -13.97 21.92 15.23
N LEU A 6 -12.88 21.42 14.63
CA LEU A 6 -12.46 21.74 13.26
C LEU A 6 -13.32 21.07 12.17
N PHE A 7 -14.34 20.29 12.54
CA PHE A 7 -15.12 19.51 11.59
C PHE A 7 -16.62 19.61 11.89
N SER A 8 -17.21 20.77 11.60
CA SER A 8 -18.62 20.87 11.24
C SER A 8 -18.67 21.16 9.74
N ALA A 9 -19.57 20.50 9.00
CA ALA A 9 -19.80 20.82 7.59
C ALA A 9 -20.32 22.28 7.50
N PRO A 10 -19.71 23.17 6.70
CA PRO A 10 -20.24 24.51 6.52
C PRO A 10 -21.18 24.55 5.31
N ASP A 11 -22.35 25.16 5.52
CA ASP A 11 -23.16 25.76 4.46
C ASP A 11 -22.43 27.02 3.97
N SER A 12 -21.46 26.90 3.04
CA SER A 12 -21.01 27.95 2.11
C SER A 12 -19.66 27.61 1.48
N THR A 13 -19.54 27.83 0.17
CA THR A 13 -18.32 27.79 -0.66
C THR A 13 -17.40 28.98 -0.36
N ALA A 14 -16.96 29.14 0.88
CA ALA A 14 -15.91 30.08 1.24
C ALA A 14 -14.54 29.36 1.24
N ASP A 15 -13.58 29.94 0.53
CA ASP A 15 -12.22 29.46 0.25
C ASP A 15 -11.59 28.62 1.37
N PHE A 16 -11.64 27.30 1.23
CA PHE A 16 -10.68 26.42 1.88
C PHE A 16 -9.36 26.58 1.13
N LEU A 17 -8.46 27.42 1.65
CA LEU A 17 -7.07 27.40 1.22
C LEU A 17 -6.53 25.99 1.47
N ARG A 18 -6.40 25.22 0.39
CA ARG A 18 -5.80 23.89 0.41
C ARG A 18 -4.35 24.05 0.88
N PRO A 19 -3.84 23.18 1.76
CA PRO A 19 -2.41 23.16 2.06
C PRO A 19 -1.62 22.99 0.76
N ASP A 20 -0.57 23.78 0.53
CA ASP A 20 0.34 23.56 -0.61
C ASP A 20 0.77 22.10 -0.62
N PRO A 21 0.73 21.38 -1.76
CA PRO A 21 1.03 19.95 -1.81
C PRO A 21 2.54 19.72 -1.65
N PRO A 22 3.07 19.50 -0.42
CA PRO A 22 4.51 19.43 -0.20
C PRO A 22 5.09 18.10 -0.72
N TYR A 23 4.19 17.17 -1.06
CA TYR A 23 4.47 15.76 -1.30
C TYR A 23 4.09 15.32 -2.71
N GLY A 24 3.58 16.23 -3.55
CA GLY A 24 2.99 15.94 -4.86
C GLY A 24 1.47 15.97 -4.84
N GLU A 25 0.87 15.78 -6.01
CA GLU A 25 -0.57 15.97 -6.24
C GLU A 25 -1.36 14.66 -6.09
N VAL A 26 -0.70 13.52 -6.31
CA VAL A 26 -1.34 12.21 -6.34
C VAL A 26 -0.99 11.40 -5.09
N CYS A 27 -1.99 11.11 -4.26
CA CYS A 27 -1.83 10.26 -3.09
C CYS A 27 -2.36 8.85 -3.33
N ALA A 28 -1.73 7.86 -2.69
CA ALA A 28 -2.35 6.55 -2.47
C ALA A 28 -2.51 6.33 -0.97
N ILE A 29 -3.74 6.07 -0.53
CA ILE A 29 -4.05 5.66 0.84
C ILE A 29 -4.20 4.14 0.84
N HIS A 30 -3.41 3.44 1.65
CA HIS A 30 -3.47 1.98 1.72
C HIS A 30 -2.96 1.45 3.06
N GLN A 31 -3.56 0.36 3.51
CA GLN A 31 -3.09 -0.38 4.67
C GLN A 31 -1.69 -0.97 4.38
N PRO A 32 -0.82 -1.07 5.39
CA PRO A 32 0.46 -1.75 5.24
C PRO A 32 0.19 -3.25 5.06
N ASN A 33 0.77 -3.84 4.01
CA ASN A 33 0.64 -5.25 3.67
C ASN A 33 2.00 -5.93 3.76
N LEU A 34 2.04 -7.16 4.25
CA LEU A 34 3.23 -7.98 4.17
C LEU A 34 3.49 -8.33 2.71
N PHE A 35 4.65 -7.95 2.16
CA PHE A 35 5.04 -8.18 0.76
C PHE A 35 3.86 -8.01 -0.22
N PRO A 36 3.39 -6.76 -0.43
CA PRO A 36 2.12 -6.47 -1.08
C PRO A 36 1.97 -7.18 -2.41
N ARG A 37 0.72 -7.42 -2.79
CA ARG A 37 0.40 -7.90 -4.13
C ARG A 37 0.95 -6.95 -5.19
N LEU A 38 1.28 -7.45 -6.37
CA LEU A 38 1.82 -6.61 -7.46
C LEU A 38 0.89 -5.43 -7.80
N ALA A 39 -0.44 -5.63 -7.80
CA ALA A 39 -1.39 -4.55 -8.05
C ALA A 39 -1.37 -3.47 -6.94
N THR A 40 -1.11 -3.86 -5.70
CA THR A 40 -0.93 -2.90 -4.60
C THR A 40 0.39 -2.15 -4.76
N LEU A 41 1.50 -2.86 -5.01
CA LEU A 41 2.81 -2.22 -5.23
C LEU A 41 2.74 -1.23 -6.40
N ALA A 42 2.10 -1.61 -7.51
CA ALA A 42 1.93 -0.75 -8.67
C ALA A 42 1.09 0.50 -8.40
N LYS A 43 0.05 0.39 -7.58
CA LYS A 43 -0.74 1.54 -7.13
C LYS A 43 0.11 2.50 -6.32
N LEU A 44 0.86 1.98 -5.34
CA LEU A 44 1.74 2.80 -4.51
C LEU A 44 2.85 3.45 -5.35
N PHE A 45 3.44 2.70 -6.29
CA PHE A 45 4.43 3.20 -7.23
C PHE A 45 3.89 4.33 -8.12
N ALA A 46 2.61 4.28 -8.51
CA ALA A 46 2.03 5.29 -9.39
C ALA A 46 1.78 6.63 -8.68
N ALA A 47 1.45 6.61 -7.38
CA ALA A 47 1.27 7.81 -6.56
C ALA A 47 2.60 8.52 -6.25
N ASP A 48 2.52 9.79 -5.87
CA ASP A 48 3.68 10.58 -5.43
C ASP A 48 4.07 10.26 -3.98
N TYR A 49 3.06 9.94 -3.16
CA TYR A 49 3.24 9.53 -1.79
C TYR A 49 2.18 8.51 -1.34
N TRP A 50 2.54 7.74 -0.32
CA TRP A 50 1.70 6.75 0.32
C TRP A 50 1.32 7.22 1.72
N ILE A 51 0.02 7.28 2.00
CA ILE A 51 -0.50 7.39 3.37
C ILE A 51 -0.78 5.97 3.89
N VAL A 52 0.01 5.51 4.85
CA VAL A 52 -0.15 4.23 5.55
C VAL A 52 -1.39 4.32 6.42
N LEU A 53 -2.42 3.54 6.06
CA LEU A 53 -3.68 3.49 6.79
C LEU A 53 -3.57 2.50 7.94
N ASP A 54 -2.88 2.87 9.03
CA ASP A 54 -2.47 1.97 10.12
C ASP A 54 -3.40 1.99 11.34
N ASP A 55 -4.23 3.02 11.50
CA ASP A 55 -5.17 3.20 12.60
C ASP A 55 -6.57 2.61 12.34
N VAL A 56 -6.75 1.87 11.24
CA VAL A 56 -7.98 1.12 10.98
C VAL A 56 -7.91 -0.29 11.57
N GLN A 57 -9.08 -0.93 11.71
CA GLN A 57 -9.21 -2.26 12.29
C GLN A 57 -8.38 -3.31 11.55
N PHE A 58 -7.68 -4.16 12.30
CA PHE A 58 -6.95 -5.30 11.77
C PHE A 58 -7.91 -6.38 11.24
N ALA A 59 -7.62 -6.89 10.05
CA ALA A 59 -8.42 -7.91 9.37
C ALA A 59 -7.64 -9.23 9.23
N ARG A 60 -8.03 -10.25 10.02
CA ARG A 60 -7.38 -11.58 10.08
C ARG A 60 -7.34 -12.34 8.75
N ARG A 61 -8.15 -11.96 7.77
CA ARG A 61 -8.19 -12.60 6.44
C ARG A 61 -7.70 -11.66 5.33
N ASP A 62 -7.08 -10.55 5.68
CA ASP A 62 -6.49 -9.64 4.71
C ASP A 62 -4.97 -9.84 4.61
N TYR A 63 -4.30 -9.04 3.79
CA TYR A 63 -2.87 -9.13 3.47
C TYR A 63 -1.97 -8.38 4.47
N GLN A 64 -2.56 -7.84 5.54
CA GLN A 64 -1.87 -7.09 6.59
C GLN A 64 -0.83 -7.92 7.35
N HIS A 65 -0.92 -9.25 7.36
CA HIS A 65 0.02 -10.15 8.05
C HIS A 65 0.38 -11.38 7.22
N ARG A 66 -0.02 -11.38 5.93
CA ARG A 66 0.20 -12.52 5.05
C ARG A 66 0.35 -12.10 3.59
N ALA A 67 1.20 -12.82 2.89
CA ALA A 67 1.43 -12.68 1.47
C ALA A 67 1.16 -14.01 0.77
N ARG A 68 0.70 -13.96 -0.48
CA ARG A 68 0.58 -15.17 -1.31
C ARG A 68 1.81 -15.27 -2.21
N LEU A 69 2.58 -16.33 -2.02
CA LEU A 69 3.73 -16.66 -2.86
C LEU A 69 3.26 -17.56 -4.00
N ALA A 70 3.97 -17.53 -5.13
CA ALA A 70 3.72 -18.39 -6.27
C ALA A 70 5.04 -18.98 -6.77
N SER A 71 4.97 -20.18 -7.34
CA SER A 71 6.13 -20.86 -7.95
C SER A 71 6.61 -20.13 -9.21
N LEU A 72 7.91 -20.26 -9.50
CA LEU A 72 8.53 -19.70 -10.71
C LEU A 72 8.43 -20.64 -11.93
N ASP A 73 8.09 -21.90 -11.73
CA ASP A 73 8.02 -22.95 -12.76
C ASP A 73 6.79 -22.86 -13.70
N GLY A 74 5.90 -21.89 -13.47
CA GLY A 74 4.67 -21.74 -14.25
C GLY A 74 3.54 -22.70 -13.89
N SER A 75 3.69 -23.55 -12.87
CA SER A 75 2.68 -24.52 -12.41
C SER A 75 1.40 -23.89 -11.83
N GLY A 76 1.42 -22.59 -11.52
CA GLY A 76 0.32 -21.89 -10.85
C GLY A 76 0.18 -22.24 -9.36
N GLN A 77 1.09 -23.05 -8.80
CA GLN A 77 1.07 -23.37 -7.37
C GLN A 77 1.31 -22.12 -6.52
N THR A 78 0.50 -21.97 -5.47
CA THR A 78 0.60 -20.83 -4.55
C THR A 78 0.61 -21.28 -3.10
N GLN A 79 1.32 -20.54 -2.26
CA GLN A 79 1.39 -20.79 -0.82
C GLN A 79 1.21 -19.50 -0.04
N TRP A 80 0.48 -19.59 1.08
CA TRP A 80 0.40 -18.48 2.03
C TRP A 80 1.66 -18.43 2.91
N LEU A 81 2.35 -17.29 2.86
CA LEU A 81 3.28 -16.84 3.89
C LEU A 81 2.49 -16.01 4.90
N SER A 82 2.27 -16.55 6.10
CA SER A 82 1.56 -15.85 7.18
C SER A 82 2.46 -15.65 8.39
N ILE A 83 2.42 -14.45 8.97
CA ILE A 83 3.04 -14.08 10.25
C ILE A 83 2.03 -14.29 11.37
N ALA A 84 2.45 -14.90 12.47
CA ALA A 84 1.58 -15.10 13.62
C ALA A 84 1.43 -13.78 14.40
N THR A 85 0.19 -13.39 14.71
CA THR A 85 -0.12 -12.10 15.34
C THR A 85 -0.83 -12.27 16.69
N HIS A 86 -0.44 -11.47 17.68
CA HIS A 86 -1.17 -11.23 18.91
C HIS A 86 -2.00 -9.94 18.78
N LEU A 87 -3.27 -9.98 19.20
CA LEU A 87 -4.23 -8.87 19.09
C LEU A 87 -4.67 -8.44 20.50
N PRO A 88 -4.02 -7.44 21.11
CA PRO A 88 -4.26 -7.07 22.52
C PRO A 88 -5.72 -6.73 22.86
N HIS A 89 -6.49 -6.25 21.87
CA HIS A 89 -7.90 -5.89 22.03
C HIS A 89 -8.83 -6.81 21.21
N GLY A 90 -8.36 -8.02 20.86
CA GLY A 90 -9.13 -8.95 20.04
C GLY A 90 -9.54 -8.31 18.70
N ARG A 91 -10.84 -8.35 18.37
CA ARG A 91 -11.37 -7.84 17.10
C ARG A 91 -11.24 -6.32 16.96
N SER A 92 -11.21 -5.53 18.03
CA SER A 92 -11.09 -4.07 17.94
C SER A 92 -9.65 -3.58 17.78
N THR A 93 -8.67 -4.49 17.78
CA THR A 93 -7.26 -4.15 17.56
C THR A 93 -7.09 -3.48 16.18
N THR A 94 -6.47 -2.30 16.16
CA THR A 94 -6.07 -1.61 14.93
C THR A 94 -4.80 -2.26 14.35
N ILE A 95 -4.48 -1.99 13.09
CA ILE A 95 -3.26 -2.51 12.46
C ILE A 95 -2.01 -2.06 13.23
N ARG A 96 -1.95 -0.78 13.63
CA ARG A 96 -0.88 -0.21 14.48
C ARG A 96 -0.77 -0.89 15.85
N GLY A 97 -1.90 -1.36 16.39
CA GLY A 97 -1.95 -2.07 17.68
C GLY A 97 -1.63 -3.56 17.61
N ALA A 98 -1.61 -4.16 16.41
CA ALA A 98 -1.32 -5.57 16.23
C ALA A 98 0.16 -5.89 16.48
N ARG A 99 0.42 -6.98 17.21
CA ARG A 99 1.77 -7.41 17.58
C ARG A 99 2.13 -8.75 16.93
N LEU A 100 3.42 -9.01 16.77
CA LEU A 100 3.96 -10.31 16.41
C LEU A 100 3.81 -11.25 17.62
N ALA A 101 3.27 -12.44 17.42
CA ALA A 101 3.08 -13.40 18.51
C ALA A 101 4.41 -14.07 18.94
N ASP A 102 5.32 -14.27 17.99
CA ASP A 102 6.64 -14.85 18.19
C ASP A 102 7.57 -14.29 17.10
N PRO A 103 8.26 -13.16 17.35
CA PRO A 103 9.06 -12.48 16.34
C PRO A 103 10.14 -13.37 15.73
N ALA A 104 10.89 -14.12 16.55
CA ALA A 104 11.96 -15.01 16.09
C ALA A 104 11.45 -16.16 15.21
N ARG A 105 10.30 -16.77 15.54
CA ARG A 105 9.66 -17.77 14.67
C ARG A 105 9.12 -17.16 13.40
N CYS A 106 8.58 -15.94 13.46
CA CYS A 106 8.10 -15.23 12.26
C CYS A 106 9.26 -14.90 11.31
N ARG A 107 10.39 -14.40 11.83
CA ARG A 107 11.63 -14.18 11.06
C ARG A 107 12.05 -15.43 10.30
N ARG A 108 12.19 -16.56 11.01
CA ARG A 108 12.58 -17.86 10.43
C ARG A 108 11.60 -18.31 9.35
N ARG A 109 10.29 -18.18 9.60
CA ARG A 109 9.25 -18.57 8.64
C ARG A 109 9.27 -17.74 7.37
N VAL A 110 9.42 -16.41 7.50
CA VAL A 110 9.53 -15.50 6.35
C VAL A 110 10.77 -15.82 5.53
N ALA A 111 11.93 -15.92 6.18
CA ALA A 111 13.19 -16.23 5.51
C ALA A 111 13.14 -17.59 4.77
N GLN A 112 12.64 -18.63 5.44
CA GLN A 112 12.55 -19.97 4.87
C GLN A 112 11.60 -20.03 3.67
N LEU A 113 10.36 -19.52 3.81
CA LEU A 113 9.38 -19.63 2.73
C LEU A 113 9.75 -18.82 1.49
N LEU A 114 10.36 -17.65 1.66
CA LEU A 114 10.88 -16.88 0.54
C LEU A 114 12.05 -17.60 -0.15
N ALA A 115 12.98 -18.18 0.62
CA ALA A 115 14.07 -18.95 0.06
C ALA A 115 13.58 -20.20 -0.69
N ASP A 116 12.61 -20.94 -0.13
CA ASP A 116 12.07 -22.14 -0.77
C ASP A 116 11.41 -21.83 -2.12
N HIS A 117 10.71 -20.71 -2.23
CA HIS A 117 10.04 -20.32 -3.48
C HIS A 117 11.00 -19.73 -4.51
N TYR A 118 12.03 -19.01 -4.06
CA TYR A 118 12.74 -18.07 -4.94
C TYR A 118 14.23 -18.29 -5.05
N ARG A 119 14.86 -19.19 -4.27
CA ARG A 119 16.32 -19.40 -4.30
C ARG A 119 16.90 -19.73 -5.68
N HIS A 120 16.09 -20.30 -6.58
CA HIS A 120 16.50 -20.66 -7.93
C HIS A 120 16.32 -19.50 -8.94
N SER A 121 15.74 -18.38 -8.54
CA SER A 121 15.70 -17.18 -9.36
C SER A 121 17.11 -16.58 -9.50
N PRO A 122 17.53 -16.15 -10.70
CA PRO A 122 18.79 -15.40 -10.87
C PRO A 122 18.79 -14.06 -10.12
N TYR A 123 17.60 -13.54 -9.74
CA TYR A 123 17.46 -12.27 -9.03
C TYR A 123 17.45 -12.43 -7.50
N TRP A 124 17.37 -13.67 -7.00
CA TRP A 124 17.31 -13.94 -5.56
C TRP A 124 18.53 -13.46 -4.76
N PRO A 125 19.79 -13.67 -5.20
CA PRO A 125 20.94 -13.23 -4.42
C PRO A 125 20.93 -11.72 -4.12
N ALA A 126 20.50 -10.91 -5.10
CA ALA A 126 20.39 -9.46 -4.93
C ALA A 126 19.25 -9.12 -3.96
N PHE A 127 18.06 -9.68 -4.17
CA PHE A 127 16.89 -9.42 -3.33
C PHE A 127 17.07 -9.92 -1.89
N LYS A 128 17.75 -11.06 -1.67
CA LYS A 128 18.03 -11.59 -0.34
C LYS A 128 18.79 -10.59 0.53
N ARG A 129 19.79 -9.89 -0.03
CA ARG A 129 20.53 -8.82 0.70
C ARG A 129 19.61 -7.65 1.07
N ARG A 130 18.68 -7.32 0.18
CA ARG A 130 17.71 -6.23 0.37
C ARG A 130 16.61 -6.59 1.37
N LEU A 131 16.40 -7.88 1.61
CA LEU A 131 15.49 -8.40 2.60
C LEU A 131 16.05 -8.31 4.04
N GLU A 132 17.38 -8.19 4.21
CA GLU A 132 18.03 -8.19 5.52
C GLU A 132 17.41 -7.18 6.51
N PRO A 133 17.17 -5.90 6.15
CA PRO A 133 16.49 -4.96 7.05
C PRO A 133 15.09 -5.42 7.49
N VAL A 134 14.35 -6.11 6.62
CA VAL A 134 13.03 -6.65 6.96
C VAL A 134 13.17 -7.80 7.95
N LEU A 135 14.18 -8.66 7.79
CA LEU A 135 14.45 -9.76 8.71
C LEU A 135 14.90 -9.21 10.07
N ASP A 136 15.77 -8.21 10.09
CA ASP A 136 16.29 -7.58 11.30
C ASP A 136 15.21 -6.82 12.08
N ALA A 137 14.20 -6.28 11.38
CA ALA A 137 13.04 -5.69 12.03
C ALA A 137 12.29 -6.68 12.96
N PHE A 138 12.31 -7.98 12.67
CA PHE A 138 11.71 -8.97 13.58
C PHE A 138 12.45 -9.10 14.91
N ASP A 139 13.73 -8.69 14.98
CA ASP A 139 14.51 -8.74 16.22
C ASP A 139 14.44 -7.42 16.99
N SER A 140 14.09 -6.31 16.31
CA SER A 140 14.08 -4.97 16.90
C SER A 140 12.70 -4.46 17.32
N THR A 141 11.61 -5.09 16.86
CA THR A 141 10.25 -4.65 17.17
C THR A 141 9.26 -5.82 17.18
N ASP A 142 8.24 -5.73 18.03
CA ASP A 142 7.11 -6.65 18.05
C ASP A 142 5.89 -6.07 17.30
N ARG A 143 5.98 -4.89 16.68
CA ARG A 143 4.87 -4.26 15.96
C ARG A 143 4.75 -4.85 14.57
N LEU A 144 3.55 -5.31 14.22
CA LEU A 144 3.27 -5.84 12.89
C LEU A 144 3.43 -4.78 11.79
N VAL A 145 2.98 -3.54 12.07
CA VAL A 145 3.05 -2.44 11.10
C VAL A 145 4.48 -2.14 10.66
N ASP A 146 5.44 -2.13 11.59
CA ASP A 146 6.84 -1.82 11.29
C ASP A 146 7.43 -2.80 10.26
N VAL A 147 7.20 -4.10 10.45
CA VAL A 147 7.65 -5.15 9.52
C VAL A 147 6.95 -5.06 8.16
N THR A 148 5.62 -4.87 8.17
CA THR A 148 4.80 -4.93 6.95
C THR A 148 5.01 -3.70 6.07
N GLU A 149 5.09 -2.52 6.69
CA GLU A 149 5.47 -1.29 6.02
C GLU A 149 6.89 -1.38 5.43
N LEU A 150 7.87 -1.85 6.22
CA LEU A 150 9.24 -2.00 5.73
C LEU A 150 9.33 -2.99 4.56
N SER A 151 8.59 -4.09 4.61
CA SER A 151 8.53 -5.06 3.50
C SER A 151 7.95 -4.44 2.21
N THR A 152 7.01 -3.52 2.33
CA THR A 152 6.46 -2.75 1.20
C THR A 152 7.47 -1.73 0.69
N ARG A 153 8.13 -1.01 1.61
CA ARG A 153 9.13 0.01 1.31
C ARG A 153 10.33 -0.57 0.56
N VAL A 154 10.88 -1.69 1.01
CA VAL A 154 11.97 -2.39 0.33
C VAL A 154 11.60 -2.75 -1.11
N LEU A 155 10.37 -3.21 -1.35
CA LEU A 155 9.91 -3.51 -2.71
C LEU A 155 9.76 -2.25 -3.59
N LEU A 156 9.33 -1.13 -3.00
CA LEU A 156 9.26 0.17 -3.68
C LEU A 156 10.66 0.72 -4.02
N GLU A 157 11.61 0.56 -3.11
CA GLU A 157 13.02 0.90 -3.32
C GLU A 157 13.65 0.05 -4.43
N GLU A 158 13.40 -1.26 -4.44
CA GLU A 158 13.90 -2.18 -5.46
C GLU A 158 13.48 -1.77 -6.88
N VAL A 159 12.26 -1.27 -7.04
CA VAL A 159 11.75 -0.83 -8.34
C VAL A 159 12.05 0.64 -8.65
N GLY A 160 12.84 1.31 -7.81
CA GLY A 160 13.36 2.65 -8.04
C GLY A 160 12.43 3.79 -7.64
N ARG A 161 11.43 3.55 -6.80
CA ARG A 161 10.55 4.62 -6.31
C ARG A 161 10.04 4.38 -4.88
N PRO A 162 10.82 4.75 -3.85
CA PRO A 162 10.38 4.61 -2.45
C PRO A 162 9.12 5.43 -2.13
N GLY A 163 8.89 6.55 -2.83
CA GLY A 163 7.82 7.50 -2.53
C GLY A 163 8.01 8.16 -1.15
N ARG A 164 7.26 9.23 -0.88
CA ARG A 164 7.14 9.72 0.52
C ARG A 164 6.10 8.89 1.25
N ILE A 165 6.30 8.69 2.55
CA ILE A 165 5.40 7.90 3.39
C ILE A 165 4.90 8.80 4.53
N LEU A 166 3.59 8.82 4.72
CA LEU A 166 2.89 9.47 5.82
C LEU A 166 2.03 8.44 6.54
N HIS A 167 1.64 8.70 7.78
CA HIS A 167 0.83 7.77 8.57
C HIS A 167 -0.52 8.39 8.88
N SER A 168 -1.60 7.65 8.67
CA SER A 168 -2.94 8.14 8.99
C SER A 168 -3.12 8.42 10.47
N SER A 169 -2.43 7.66 11.32
CA SER A 169 -2.47 7.83 12.77
C SER A 169 -1.81 9.11 13.30
N ASP A 170 -1.06 9.82 12.46
CA ASP A 170 -0.48 11.13 12.77
C ASP A 170 -1.35 12.30 12.25
N LEU A 171 -2.47 11.99 11.58
CA LEU A 171 -3.36 12.97 10.94
C LEU A 171 -4.75 12.94 11.55
N LEU A 172 -5.30 14.11 11.87
CA LEU A 172 -6.64 14.25 12.46
C LEU A 172 -7.74 14.13 11.39
N ALA A 173 -8.18 12.92 11.11
CA ALA A 173 -9.27 12.63 10.16
C ALA A 173 -10.52 12.10 10.87
N ARG A 174 -11.71 12.34 10.28
CA ARG A 174 -12.98 11.80 10.80
C ARG A 174 -13.07 10.27 10.68
N GLY A 175 -13.99 9.68 11.43
CA GLY A 175 -14.11 8.22 11.57
C GLY A 175 -14.78 7.50 10.39
N GLU A 176 -15.72 8.13 9.70
CA GLU A 176 -16.46 7.52 8.59
C GLU A 176 -15.55 7.15 7.41
N ARG A 177 -15.75 5.97 6.80
CA ARG A 177 -14.73 5.37 5.92
C ARG A 177 -14.33 6.24 4.74
N SER A 178 -15.31 6.72 3.94
CA SER A 178 -15.05 7.58 2.78
C SER A 178 -14.58 8.97 3.23
N GLN A 179 -15.18 9.49 4.30
CA GLN A 179 -14.82 10.79 4.88
C GLN A 179 -13.38 10.84 5.37
N ARG A 180 -12.94 9.80 6.07
CA ARG A 180 -11.56 9.66 6.53
C ARG A 180 -10.57 9.75 5.38
N LEU A 181 -10.84 9.02 4.30
CA LEU A 181 -9.96 9.01 3.13
C LEU A 181 -9.91 10.38 2.44
N ALA A 182 -11.04 11.07 2.34
CA ALA A 182 -11.10 12.42 1.79
C ALA A 182 -10.36 13.43 2.69
N ASP A 183 -10.53 13.34 4.01
CA ASP A 183 -9.83 14.19 4.99
C ASP A 183 -8.32 14.00 4.90
N LEU A 184 -7.84 12.75 4.86
CA LEU A 184 -6.42 12.43 4.74
C LEU A 184 -5.82 12.97 3.44
N ALA A 185 -6.53 12.83 2.33
CA ALA A 185 -6.09 13.38 1.05
C ALA A 185 -6.06 14.93 1.09
N TRP A 186 -7.09 15.55 1.64
CA TRP A 186 -7.17 17.01 1.75
C TRP A 186 -6.09 17.60 2.67
N LEU A 187 -5.89 17.02 3.87
CA LEU A 187 -4.88 17.43 4.85
C LEU A 187 -3.45 17.39 4.31
N THR A 188 -3.21 16.53 3.32
CA THR A 188 -1.89 16.36 2.70
C THR A 188 -1.71 17.13 1.39
N GLY A 189 -2.73 17.91 0.99
CA GLY A 189 -2.71 18.74 -0.21
C GLY A 189 -3.00 18.00 -1.51
N ALA A 190 -3.39 16.71 -1.48
CA ALA A 190 -3.63 15.94 -2.70
C ALA A 190 -4.78 16.53 -3.53
N THR A 191 -4.60 16.54 -4.85
CA THR A 191 -5.66 16.82 -5.82
C THR A 191 -6.28 15.52 -6.33
N THR A 192 -5.54 14.41 -6.25
CA THR A 192 -5.96 13.12 -6.79
C THR A 192 -5.73 12.01 -5.77
N TYR A 193 -6.77 11.23 -5.49
CA TYR A 193 -6.71 10.01 -4.69
C TYR A 193 -6.75 8.78 -5.60
N LEU A 194 -5.63 8.04 -5.63
CA LEU A 194 -5.50 6.82 -6.41
C LEU A 194 -6.13 5.62 -5.68
N CYS A 195 -7.29 5.21 -6.14
CA CYS A 195 -8.11 4.20 -5.47
C CYS A 195 -8.08 2.85 -6.19
N GLY A 196 -7.75 1.78 -5.47
CA GLY A 196 -7.74 0.43 -6.05
C GLY A 196 -9.16 -0.08 -6.30
N THR A 197 -9.32 -1.04 -7.23
CA THR A 197 -10.62 -1.62 -7.60
C THR A 197 -11.46 -2.17 -6.44
N GLY A 198 -10.82 -2.70 -5.39
CA GLY A 198 -11.53 -3.12 -4.18
C GLY A 198 -12.10 -1.95 -3.38
N GLY A 199 -11.37 -0.82 -3.35
CA GLY A 199 -11.74 0.43 -2.71
C GLY A 199 -12.97 1.08 -3.33
N MET A 200 -12.99 1.10 -4.66
CA MET A 200 -14.07 1.70 -5.45
C MET A 200 -15.45 1.10 -5.20
N ARG A 201 -15.55 -0.11 -4.65
CA ARG A 201 -16.85 -0.78 -4.40
C ARG A 201 -17.69 -0.16 -3.29
N TYR A 202 -17.06 0.57 -2.38
CA TYR A 202 -17.71 1.08 -1.16
C TYR A 202 -17.41 2.56 -0.92
N LEU A 203 -16.65 3.18 -1.81
CA LEU A 203 -16.26 4.58 -1.69
C LEU A 203 -17.40 5.46 -2.20
N ASP A 204 -17.69 6.53 -1.47
CA ASP A 204 -18.60 7.59 -1.91
C ASP A 204 -17.77 8.73 -2.54
N PRO A 205 -17.82 8.90 -3.87
CA PRO A 205 -17.06 9.96 -4.54
C PRO A 205 -17.56 11.37 -4.19
N GLY A 206 -18.80 11.52 -3.71
CA GLY A 206 -19.36 12.81 -3.33
C GLY A 206 -18.56 13.50 -2.24
N VAL A 207 -18.07 12.72 -1.28
CA VAL A 207 -17.27 13.22 -0.16
C VAL A 207 -15.92 13.80 -0.61
N PHE A 208 -15.34 13.27 -1.68
CA PHE A 208 -14.08 13.77 -2.26
C PHE A 208 -14.29 15.03 -3.11
N ARG A 209 -15.43 15.11 -3.83
CA ARG A 209 -15.78 16.29 -4.63
C ARG A 209 -15.90 17.56 -3.82
N VAL A 210 -16.39 17.47 -2.57
CA VAL A 210 -16.44 18.61 -1.63
C VAL A 210 -15.07 19.24 -1.42
N TYR A 211 -14.00 18.44 -1.48
CA TYR A 211 -12.62 18.89 -1.35
C TYR A 211 -11.92 19.16 -2.67
N SER A 212 -12.63 19.12 -3.80
CA SER A 212 -12.06 19.16 -5.16
C SER A 212 -10.96 18.11 -5.34
N ILE A 213 -11.17 16.91 -4.80
CA ILE A 213 -10.26 15.77 -4.94
C ILE A 213 -10.84 14.80 -5.97
N GLU A 214 -10.08 14.55 -7.02
CA GLU A 214 -10.42 13.53 -8.00
C GLU A 214 -10.14 12.14 -7.45
N VAL A 215 -11.09 11.22 -7.62
CA VAL A 215 -10.88 9.80 -7.30
C VAL A 215 -10.56 9.05 -8.58
N LEU A 216 -9.29 8.74 -8.77
CA LEU A 216 -8.80 8.04 -9.95
C LEU A 216 -8.77 6.52 -9.72
N PRO A 217 -9.54 5.71 -10.47
CA PRO A 217 -9.53 4.25 -10.32
C PRO A 217 -8.23 3.63 -10.86
N PHE A 218 -7.49 2.93 -10.01
CA PHE A 218 -6.29 2.20 -10.40
C PHE A 218 -6.61 0.78 -10.87
N ARG A 219 -6.16 0.44 -12.07
CA ARG A 219 -6.29 -0.89 -12.67
C ARG A 219 -4.94 -1.34 -13.21
N THR A 220 -4.65 -2.63 -13.08
CA THR A 220 -3.51 -3.27 -13.74
C THR A 220 -3.97 -3.95 -15.02
N PRO A 221 -3.08 -4.16 -16.00
CA PRO A 221 -3.33 -5.07 -17.12
C PRO A 221 -3.68 -6.48 -16.64
N MET A 222 -4.18 -7.32 -17.56
CA MET A 222 -4.56 -8.72 -17.28
C MET A 222 -3.62 -9.74 -17.92
N SER A 223 -2.48 -9.31 -18.47
CA SER A 223 -1.55 -10.16 -19.22
C SER A 223 -0.14 -10.13 -18.63
N SER A 224 0.70 -11.12 -19.03
CA SER A 224 2.09 -11.25 -18.57
C SER A 224 2.18 -11.31 -17.03
N ILE A 225 3.15 -10.62 -16.42
CA ILE A 225 3.33 -10.53 -14.97
C ILE A 225 2.10 -9.97 -14.24
N TRP A 226 1.20 -9.29 -14.96
CA TRP A 226 0.01 -8.69 -14.37
C TRP A 226 -1.16 -9.67 -14.16
N ALA A 227 -1.14 -10.83 -14.83
CA ALA A 227 -2.22 -11.80 -14.79
C ALA A 227 -2.57 -12.25 -13.35
N SER A 228 -1.56 -12.38 -12.48
CA SER A 228 -1.71 -12.74 -11.07
C SER A 228 -1.60 -11.56 -10.11
N ALA A 229 -1.56 -10.31 -10.62
CA ALA A 229 -1.17 -9.14 -9.83
C ALA A 229 -2.10 -8.84 -8.64
N ARG A 230 -3.35 -9.30 -8.71
CA ARG A 230 -4.36 -9.10 -7.67
C ARG A 230 -4.38 -10.22 -6.64
N GLU A 231 -3.53 -11.23 -6.79
CA GLU A 231 -3.51 -12.41 -5.92
C GLU A 231 -2.14 -12.63 -5.30
N VAL A 232 -1.08 -12.52 -6.10
CA VAL A 232 0.28 -12.91 -5.72
C VAL A 232 1.10 -11.69 -5.33
N SER A 233 1.99 -11.87 -4.36
CA SER A 233 2.98 -10.90 -3.92
C SER A 233 3.83 -10.38 -5.08
N ALA A 234 4.19 -9.10 -5.04
CA ALA A 234 5.10 -8.48 -5.99
C ALA A 234 6.50 -9.13 -5.99
N VAL A 235 6.88 -9.83 -4.91
CA VAL A 235 8.12 -10.61 -4.86
C VAL A 235 8.17 -11.62 -6.00
N HIS A 236 7.05 -12.26 -6.36
CA HIS A 236 7.02 -13.21 -7.47
C HIS A 236 7.39 -12.55 -8.80
N ALA A 237 6.77 -11.40 -9.12
CA ALA A 237 7.09 -10.65 -10.32
C ALA A 237 8.55 -10.18 -10.32
N LEU A 238 9.05 -9.72 -9.17
CA LEU A 238 10.45 -9.35 -9.00
C LEU A 238 11.39 -10.54 -9.30
N MET A 239 11.03 -11.73 -8.84
CA MET A 239 11.81 -12.95 -9.06
C MET A 239 11.67 -13.54 -10.47
N LEU A 240 10.63 -13.16 -11.22
CA LEU A 240 10.47 -13.53 -12.63
C LEU A 240 11.27 -12.63 -13.57
N VAL A 241 11.23 -11.31 -13.37
CA VAL A 241 11.76 -10.35 -14.36
C VAL A 241 12.90 -9.47 -13.85
N GLY A 242 13.18 -9.47 -12.54
CA GLY A 242 14.20 -8.64 -11.92
C GLY A 242 13.77 -7.19 -11.70
N SER A 243 14.51 -6.49 -10.82
CA SER A 243 14.14 -5.16 -10.34
C SER A 243 14.04 -4.13 -11.47
N CYS A 244 15.00 -4.12 -12.40
CA CYS A 244 15.02 -3.18 -13.53
C CYS A 244 13.83 -3.35 -14.48
N ALA A 245 13.50 -4.59 -14.87
CA ALA A 245 12.39 -4.83 -15.78
C ALA A 245 11.04 -4.58 -15.10
N LEU A 246 10.90 -4.95 -13.83
CA LEU A 246 9.70 -4.67 -13.05
C LEU A 246 9.49 -3.15 -12.90
N GLY A 247 10.56 -2.39 -12.56
CA GLY A 247 10.52 -0.93 -12.49
C GLY A 247 10.08 -0.28 -13.81
N ARG A 248 10.58 -0.75 -14.96
CA ARG A 248 10.11 -0.26 -16.28
C ARG A 248 8.64 -0.54 -16.54
N ASN A 249 8.15 -1.74 -16.18
CA ASN A 249 6.73 -2.08 -16.32
C ASN A 249 5.84 -1.17 -15.44
N LEU A 250 6.26 -0.89 -14.21
CA LEU A 250 5.55 0.00 -13.29
C LEU A 250 5.57 1.45 -13.78
N ALA A 251 6.70 1.93 -14.28
CA ALA A 251 6.84 3.27 -14.86
C ALA A 251 5.97 3.45 -16.11
N ALA A 252 5.92 2.46 -17.00
CA ALA A 252 5.04 2.48 -18.16
C ALA A 252 3.57 2.56 -17.75
N LEU A 253 3.15 1.76 -16.76
CA LEU A 253 1.77 1.79 -16.25
C LEU A 253 1.42 3.15 -15.62
N ARG A 254 2.34 3.74 -14.84
CA ARG A 254 2.16 5.10 -14.30
C ARG A 254 2.02 6.14 -15.42
N GLY A 255 2.86 6.07 -16.45
CA GLY A 255 2.80 6.99 -17.59
C GLY A 255 1.46 6.92 -18.33
N GLN A 256 0.93 5.71 -18.53
CA GLN A 256 -0.39 5.49 -19.13
C GLN A 256 -1.52 6.07 -18.27
N LEU A 257 -1.46 5.86 -16.95
CA LEU A 257 -2.43 6.39 -15.99
C LEU A 257 -2.49 7.92 -16.05
N LEU A 258 -1.34 8.60 -15.93
CA LEU A 258 -1.26 10.06 -15.92
C LEU A 258 -1.52 10.71 -17.30
N ALA A 259 -1.41 9.94 -18.38
CA ALA A 259 -1.75 10.39 -19.73
C ALA A 259 -3.24 10.23 -20.04
N GLY A 260 -3.88 9.18 -19.53
CA GLY A 260 -5.33 8.96 -19.67
C GLY A 260 -6.14 10.00 -18.90
N ASP A 261 -5.67 10.37 -17.71
CA ASP A 261 -6.26 11.41 -16.85
C ASP A 261 -6.33 12.78 -17.55
N ARG A 262 -5.21 13.20 -18.15
CA ARG A 262 -5.13 14.48 -18.88
C ARG A 262 -6.04 14.57 -20.09
N ARG A 263 -6.31 13.44 -20.78
CA ARG A 263 -7.24 13.40 -21.93
C ARG A 263 -8.70 13.48 -21.50
N ALA A 264 -9.07 12.93 -20.34
CA ALA A 264 -10.42 13.07 -19.82
C ALA A 264 -10.75 14.54 -19.48
N ASN A 265 -9.77 15.28 -18.94
CA ASN A 265 -9.91 16.68 -18.56
C ASN A 265 -9.82 17.69 -19.73
N THR A 266 -9.53 17.26 -20.97
CA THR A 266 -9.51 18.15 -22.17
C THR A 266 -10.77 18.05 -23.03
N THR A 267 -11.75 17.23 -22.64
CA THR A 267 -12.99 16.96 -23.39
C THR A 267 -14.25 17.60 -22.80
N CYS A 268 -14.11 18.62 -21.95
CA CYS A 268 -15.22 19.47 -21.49
C CYS A 268 -15.19 20.84 -22.18
#